data_AF-A0AAU3RUC5-F1
#
_entry.id   AF-A0AAU3RUC5-F1
#
_cell.length_a   1.000
_cell.length_b   1.000
_cell.length_c   1.000
_cell.angle_alpha   90.00
_cell.angle_beta   90.00
_cell.angle_gamma   90.00
#
_symmetry.space_group_name_H-M   'P 1'
#
loop_
_entity.id
_entity.type
_entity.pdbx_description
1 polymer ?
#
loop_
_entity_poly.entity_id
_entity_poly.type
_entity_poly.pdbx_seq_one_letter_code
_entity_poly.pdbx_strand_id
1 'polypeptide(L)'
;MSLSKQELFDRIRRDSWQRQPSVRALLRKYGVHRRLVREALSSPVPTLRRRPVRTSPRMEPYTKTFDAWLRADLEAPRKQRHTVRRIVARIEEEFGEAIPYPTVRDFIAARRKEIAAQAGAPVEVFVTRHNALGADAEVDFGDVYMDIAGQRTRCYATGPGSTWIRALLNSSGDRI
;
A
#
# COMPACT_ATOMS: atom_id res chain seq x y z
N MET A 1 -18.59 -23.33 3.20
CA MET A 1 -18.45 -21.96 3.72
C MET A 1 -17.99 -22.03 5.16
N SER A 2 -16.83 -21.45 5.49
CA SER A 2 -16.39 -21.30 6.88
C SER A 2 -17.23 -20.23 7.57
N LEU A 3 -17.72 -20.52 8.78
CA LEU A 3 -18.47 -19.54 9.58
C LEU A 3 -17.57 -18.38 9.98
N SER A 4 -18.09 -17.16 9.94
CA SER A 4 -17.38 -16.02 10.51
C SER A 4 -17.22 -16.18 12.04
N LYS A 5 -16.23 -15.51 12.63
CA LYS A 5 -16.02 -15.58 14.10
C LYS A 5 -17.25 -15.08 14.87
N GLN A 6 -18.00 -14.13 14.32
CA GLN A 6 -19.24 -13.59 14.92
C GLN A 6 -20.37 -14.61 14.85
N GLU A 7 -20.61 -15.21 13.69
CA GLU A 7 -21.64 -16.26 13.53
C GLU A 7 -21.37 -17.47 14.43
N LEU A 8 -20.09 -17.81 14.64
CA LEU A 8 -19.68 -18.86 15.57
C LEU A 8 -20.04 -18.50 17.02
N PHE A 9 -19.82 -17.25 17.44
CA PHE A 9 -20.18 -16.77 18.77
C PHE A 9 -21.69 -16.83 19.00
N ASP A 10 -22.49 -16.36 18.02
CA ASP A 10 -23.95 -16.37 18.10
C ASP A 10 -24.50 -17.78 18.23
N ARG A 11 -23.96 -18.73 17.47
CA ARG A 11 -24.35 -20.15 17.55
C ARG A 11 -24.03 -20.75 18.91
N ILE A 12 -22.81 -20.55 19.42
CA ILE A 12 -22.39 -21.04 20.74
C ILE A 12 -23.33 -20.50 21.84
N ARG A 13 -23.66 -19.21 21.79
CA ARG A 13 -24.56 -18.56 22.76
C ARG A 13 -25.97 -19.12 22.65
N ARG A 14 -26.53 -19.22 21.43
CA ARG A 14 -27.86 -19.79 21.20
C ARG A 14 -27.99 -21.20 21.78
N ASP A 15 -27.03 -22.06 21.49
CA ASP A 15 -27.01 -23.43 22.01
C ASP A 15 -26.83 -23.49 23.52
N SER A 16 -26.02 -22.57 24.08
CA SER A 16 -25.87 -22.44 25.53
C SER A 16 -27.18 -22.10 26.22
N TRP A 17 -27.96 -21.18 25.64
CA TRP A 17 -29.25 -20.74 26.19
C TRP A 17 -30.34 -21.81 26.09
N GLN A 18 -30.40 -22.54 24.97
CA GLN A 18 -31.47 -23.52 24.73
C GLN A 18 -31.31 -24.82 25.52
N ARG A 19 -30.08 -25.29 25.73
CA ARG A 19 -29.81 -26.65 26.24
C ARG A 19 -28.93 -26.70 27.49
N GLN A 20 -28.44 -25.55 27.96
CA GLN A 20 -27.42 -25.43 29.02
C GLN A 20 -26.27 -26.48 28.94
N PRO A 21 -25.71 -26.77 27.75
CA PRO A 21 -24.65 -27.75 27.60
C PRO A 21 -23.38 -27.30 28.31
N SER A 22 -22.60 -28.25 28.81
CA SER A 22 -21.29 -27.95 29.38
C SER A 22 -20.35 -27.34 28.33
N VAL A 23 -19.36 -26.56 28.78
CA VAL A 23 -18.30 -26.02 27.92
C VAL A 23 -17.60 -27.13 27.11
N ARG A 24 -17.49 -28.34 27.67
CA ARG A 24 -16.94 -29.53 26.98
C ARG A 24 -17.83 -30.05 25.86
N ALA A 25 -19.14 -29.96 25.98
CA ALA A 25 -20.05 -30.33 24.90
C ALA A 25 -19.99 -29.31 23.76
N LEU A 26 -19.97 -28.01 24.08
CA LEU A 26 -19.86 -26.93 23.09
C LEU A 26 -18.54 -26.98 22.32
N LEU A 27 -17.41 -27.20 23.00
CA LEU A 27 -16.11 -27.27 22.33
C LEU A 27 -16.02 -28.42 21.32
N ARG A 28 -16.61 -29.59 21.66
CA ARG A 28 -16.66 -30.75 20.77
C ARG A 28 -17.59 -30.51 19.58
N LYS A 29 -18.77 -29.92 19.83
CA LYS A 29 -19.76 -29.62 18.79
C LYS A 29 -19.24 -28.64 17.73
N TYR A 30 -18.53 -27.60 18.16
CA TYR A 30 -18.04 -26.54 17.26
C TYR A 30 -16.58 -26.69 16.86
N GLY A 31 -15.85 -27.70 17.36
CA GLY A 31 -14.44 -27.94 17.03
C GLY A 31 -13.50 -26.81 17.44
N VAL A 32 -13.81 -26.10 18.53
CA VAL A 32 -13.07 -24.90 18.97
C VAL A 32 -12.41 -25.10 20.32
N HIS A 33 -11.39 -24.31 20.63
CA HIS A 33 -10.74 -24.37 21.94
C HIS A 33 -11.67 -23.85 23.06
N ARG A 34 -11.62 -24.45 24.25
CA ARG A 34 -12.43 -24.05 25.43
C ARG A 34 -12.36 -22.56 25.77
N ARG A 35 -11.23 -21.91 25.48
CA ARG A 35 -11.04 -20.47 25.70
C ARG A 35 -12.00 -19.63 24.84
N LEU A 36 -12.21 -20.04 23.58
CA LEU A 36 -13.09 -19.35 22.65
C LEU A 36 -14.57 -19.57 23.01
N VAL A 37 -14.93 -20.76 23.49
CA VAL A 37 -16.27 -21.02 24.03
C VAL A 37 -16.55 -20.10 25.22
N ARG A 38 -15.64 -20.02 26.19
CA ARG A 38 -15.81 -19.11 27.34
C ARG A 38 -15.87 -17.65 26.92
N GLU A 39 -15.05 -17.23 25.95
CA GLU A 39 -15.10 -15.90 25.37
C GLU A 39 -16.50 -15.60 24.79
N ALA A 40 -17.05 -16.51 23.99
CA ALA A 40 -18.39 -16.37 23.40
C ALA A 40 -19.51 -16.35 24.46
N LEU A 41 -19.37 -17.11 25.54
CA LEU A 41 -20.32 -17.08 26.65
C LEU A 41 -20.25 -15.74 27.42
N SER A 42 -19.05 -15.19 27.60
CA SER A 42 -18.85 -13.90 28.30
C SER A 42 -19.27 -12.67 27.48
N SER A 43 -19.12 -12.69 26.16
CA SER A 43 -19.40 -11.53 25.30
C SER A 43 -20.00 -11.99 23.96
N PRO A 44 -21.04 -11.31 23.45
CA PRO A 44 -21.57 -11.56 22.11
C PRO A 44 -20.58 -11.12 21.01
N VAL A 45 -19.74 -10.13 21.28
CA VAL A 45 -18.78 -9.61 20.31
C VAL A 45 -17.42 -10.28 20.53
N PRO A 46 -16.85 -10.93 19.50
CA PRO A 46 -15.51 -11.50 19.59
C PRO A 46 -14.46 -10.43 19.84
N THR A 47 -13.51 -10.70 20.73
CA THR A 47 -12.38 -9.79 20.94
C THR A 47 -11.57 -9.74 19.66
N LEU A 48 -11.33 -8.53 19.15
CA LEU A 48 -10.43 -8.32 18.03
C LEU A 48 -9.02 -8.70 18.48
N ARG A 49 -8.31 -9.44 17.62
CA ARG A 49 -6.89 -9.69 17.86
C ARG A 49 -6.18 -8.35 17.81
N ARG A 50 -5.58 -7.94 18.93
CA ARG A 50 -4.67 -6.79 18.96
C ARG A 50 -3.53 -7.11 17.99
N ARG A 51 -3.39 -6.31 16.95
CA ARG A 51 -2.17 -6.35 16.13
C ARG A 51 -1.06 -5.77 16.99
N PRO A 52 0.08 -6.46 17.16
CA PRO A 52 1.21 -5.88 17.87
C PRO A 52 1.63 -4.61 17.13
N VAL A 53 1.72 -3.50 17.86
CA VAL A 53 2.31 -2.27 17.33
C VAL A 53 3.80 -2.56 17.20
N ARG A 54 4.29 -2.62 15.97
CA ARG A 54 5.72 -2.76 15.69
C ARG A 54 6.35 -1.38 15.85
N THR A 55 7.06 -1.17 16.95
CA THR A 55 7.94 -0.01 17.09
C THR A 55 9.24 -0.27 16.32
N SER A 56 9.78 0.78 15.70
CA SER A 56 11.08 0.74 15.03
C SER A 56 12.02 1.74 15.72
N PRO A 57 12.57 1.40 16.91
CA PRO A 57 13.31 2.35 17.76
C PRO A 57 14.47 3.01 17.03
N ARG A 58 15.16 2.25 16.17
CA ARG A 58 16.30 2.73 15.38
C ARG A 58 15.91 3.78 14.32
N MET A 59 14.64 3.84 13.94
CA MET A 59 14.12 4.78 12.94
C MET A 59 13.47 6.01 13.58
N GLU A 60 13.17 5.98 14.88
CA GLU A 60 12.51 7.09 15.59
C GLU A 60 13.27 8.41 15.48
N PRO A 61 14.61 8.46 15.64
CA PRO A 61 15.37 9.71 15.52
C PRO A 61 15.23 10.36 14.14
N TYR A 62 15.12 9.54 13.09
CA TYR A 62 15.12 9.97 11.70
C TYR A 62 13.71 10.23 11.13
N THR A 63 12.66 9.92 11.90
CA THR A 63 11.27 9.97 11.41
C THR A 63 10.91 11.36 10.89
N LYS A 64 11.28 12.43 11.61
CA LYS A 64 11.02 13.81 11.18
C LYS A 64 11.75 14.16 9.89
N THR A 65 12.99 13.71 9.73
CA THR A 65 13.80 13.94 8.54
C THR A 65 13.21 13.22 7.32
N PHE A 66 12.84 11.94 7.49
CA PHE A 66 12.17 11.19 6.43
C PHE A 66 10.85 11.81 6.02
N ASP A 67 10.07 12.28 6.99
CA ASP A 67 8.82 12.96 6.70
C ASP A 67 9.01 14.21 5.84
N ALA A 68 10.03 15.01 6.13
CA ALA A 68 10.35 16.20 5.34
C ALA A 68 10.72 15.81 3.90
N TRP A 69 11.60 14.82 3.72
CA TRP A 69 11.99 14.34 2.39
C TRP A 69 10.82 13.73 1.62
N LEU A 70 9.99 12.93 2.27
CA LEU A 70 8.84 12.27 1.65
C LEU A 70 7.72 13.25 1.30
N ARG A 71 7.55 14.34 2.05
CA ARG A 71 6.63 15.43 1.68
C ARG A 71 7.15 16.22 0.49
N ALA A 72 8.44 16.55 0.47
CA ALA A 72 9.06 17.19 -0.69
C ALA A 72 8.96 16.31 -1.95
N ASP A 73 9.06 14.99 -1.80
CA ASP A 73 8.85 14.03 -2.89
C ASP A 73 7.44 14.07 -3.50
N LEU A 74 6.40 14.51 -2.77
CA LEU A 74 5.05 14.57 -3.32
C LEU A 74 4.95 15.60 -4.45
N GLU A 75 5.54 16.77 -4.21
CA GLU A 75 5.59 17.89 -5.17
C GLU A 75 6.60 17.66 -6.31
N ALA A 76 7.58 16.78 -6.09
CA ALA A 76 8.58 16.46 -7.10
C ALA A 76 8.02 15.60 -8.25
N PRO A 77 8.44 15.86 -9.52
CA PRO A 77 8.16 14.98 -10.65
C PRO A 77 8.54 13.53 -10.35
N ARG A 78 7.76 12.56 -10.86
CA ARG A 78 7.92 11.13 -10.52
C ARG A 78 9.35 10.60 -10.64
N LYS A 79 10.12 11.07 -11.62
CA LYS A 79 11.51 10.65 -11.85
C LYS A 79 12.52 11.25 -10.85
N GLN A 80 12.16 12.33 -10.16
CA GLN A 80 13.02 13.05 -9.21
C GLN A 80 12.74 12.68 -7.74
N ARG A 81 11.73 11.85 -7.48
CA ARG A 81 11.41 11.37 -6.13
C ARG A 81 12.51 10.48 -5.59
N HIS A 82 12.82 10.60 -4.31
CA HIS A 82 13.86 9.80 -3.68
C HIS A 82 13.52 8.30 -3.72
N THR A 83 14.44 7.50 -4.25
CA THR A 83 14.37 6.05 -4.07
C THR A 83 14.80 5.67 -2.65
N VAL A 84 14.37 4.51 -2.15
CA VAL A 84 14.83 3.99 -0.85
C VAL A 84 16.36 3.89 -0.82
N ARG A 85 17.00 3.50 -1.93
CA ARG A 85 18.47 3.48 -2.02
C ARG A 85 19.09 4.86 -1.81
N ARG A 86 18.51 5.91 -2.38
CA ARG A 86 18.99 7.29 -2.16
C ARG A 86 18.80 7.72 -0.71
N ILE A 87 17.68 7.37 -0.09
CA ILE A 87 17.42 7.65 1.32
C ILE A 87 18.46 6.96 2.21
N VAL A 88 18.79 5.69 1.95
CA VAL A 88 19.83 4.95 2.70
C VAL A 88 21.20 5.62 2.58
N ALA A 89 21.64 5.90 1.35
CA ALA A 89 22.92 6.58 1.12
C ALA A 89 22.97 7.93 1.82
N ARG A 90 21.86 8.68 1.79
CA ARG A 90 21.76 9.99 2.43
C ARG A 90 21.81 9.91 3.96
N ILE A 91 21.31 8.84 4.57
CA ILE A 91 21.45 8.62 6.02
C ILE A 91 22.92 8.41 6.37
N GLU A 92 23.61 7.58 5.60
CA GLU A 92 25.04 7.32 5.79
C GLU A 92 25.87 8.61 5.60
N GLU A 93 25.55 9.41 4.57
CA GLU A 93 26.20 10.70 4.27
C GLU A 93 25.94 11.78 5.36
N GLU A 94 24.68 11.97 5.78
CA GLU A 94 24.31 13.08 6.69
C GLU A 94 24.47 12.73 8.18
N PHE A 95 24.29 11.47 8.57
CA PHE A 95 24.26 11.04 9.98
C PHE A 95 25.34 10.03 10.34
N GLY A 96 26.11 9.52 9.37
CA GLY A 96 27.18 8.55 9.62
C GLY A 96 26.69 7.19 10.11
N GLU A 97 25.39 6.88 9.98
CA GLU A 97 24.82 5.62 10.47
C GLU A 97 24.46 4.67 9.31
N ALA A 98 25.03 3.47 9.33
CA ALA A 98 24.66 2.40 8.43
C ALA A 98 23.41 1.65 8.95
N ILE A 99 22.25 1.98 8.39
CA ILE A 99 20.99 1.28 8.67
C ILE A 99 20.73 0.24 7.57
N PRO A 100 20.38 -1.02 7.93
CA PRO A 100 20.09 -2.04 6.93
C PRO A 100 18.97 -1.62 5.96
N TYR A 101 19.23 -1.79 4.66
CA TYR A 101 18.28 -1.45 3.60
C TYR A 101 16.85 -2.00 3.81
N PRO A 102 16.64 -3.28 4.20
CA PRO A 102 15.28 -3.81 4.39
C PRO A 102 14.49 -3.04 5.45
N THR A 103 15.16 -2.61 6.52
CA THR A 103 14.57 -1.83 7.61
C THR A 103 14.11 -0.46 7.11
N VAL A 104 14.98 0.24 6.36
CA VAL A 104 14.63 1.54 5.78
C VAL A 104 13.52 1.39 4.74
N ARG A 105 13.59 0.37 3.88
CA ARG A 105 12.57 0.07 2.88
C ARG A 105 11.20 -0.12 3.51
N ASP A 106 11.09 -0.99 4.51
CA ASP A 106 9.81 -1.34 5.13
C ASP A 106 9.23 -0.14 5.89
N PHE A 107 10.07 0.63 6.57
CA PHE A 107 9.69 1.87 7.24
C PHE A 107 9.17 2.92 6.25
N ILE A 108 9.93 3.22 5.21
CA ILE A 108 9.56 4.22 4.20
C ILE A 108 8.30 3.79 3.43
N ALA A 109 8.13 2.49 3.15
CA ALA A 109 6.93 1.98 2.48
C ALA A 109 5.66 2.20 3.31
N ALA A 110 5.71 1.98 4.62
CA ALA A 110 4.60 2.32 5.53
C ALA A 110 4.38 3.83 5.58
N ARG A 111 5.46 4.61 5.76
CA ARG A 111 5.37 6.05 5.95
C ARG A 111 4.87 6.80 4.70
N ARG A 112 5.25 6.35 3.50
CA ARG A 112 4.73 6.88 2.23
C ARG A 112 3.21 6.77 2.14
N LYS A 113 2.62 5.66 2.59
CA LYS A 113 1.16 5.47 2.58
C LYS A 113 0.47 6.43 3.55
N GLU A 114 1.04 6.61 4.74
CA GLU A 114 0.52 7.54 5.75
C GLU A 114 0.57 8.98 5.27
N ILE A 115 1.71 9.41 4.71
CA ILE A 115 1.89 10.77 4.17
C ILE A 115 0.98 11.01 2.97
N ALA A 116 0.84 10.03 2.06
CA ALA A 116 -0.07 10.14 0.93
C ALA A 116 -1.53 10.28 1.38
N ALA A 117 -1.96 9.49 2.38
CA ALA A 117 -3.30 9.60 2.96
C ALA A 117 -3.53 10.97 3.64
N GLN A 118 -2.53 11.51 4.33
CA GLN A 118 -2.59 12.85 4.94
C GLN A 118 -2.67 13.96 3.89
N ALA A 119 -1.98 13.80 2.76
CA ALA A 119 -2.01 14.74 1.64
C ALA A 119 -3.27 14.63 0.77
N GLY A 120 -4.22 13.76 1.13
CA GLY A 120 -5.45 13.55 0.36
C GLY A 120 -5.22 12.87 -0.99
N ALA A 121 -4.08 12.18 -1.18
CA ALA A 121 -3.83 11.45 -2.42
C ALA A 121 -4.86 10.33 -2.58
N PRO A 122 -5.51 10.21 -3.75
CA PRO A 122 -6.48 9.15 -3.99
C PRO A 122 -5.78 7.79 -3.89
N VAL A 123 -6.44 6.83 -3.25
CA VAL A 123 -5.97 5.44 -3.24
C VAL A 123 -6.08 4.94 -4.67
N GLU A 124 -4.96 4.54 -5.29
CA GLU A 124 -5.00 3.87 -6.59
C GLU A 124 -5.75 2.55 -6.42
N VAL A 125 -6.96 2.48 -6.98
CA VAL A 125 -7.76 1.26 -7.08
C VAL A 125 -7.78 0.86 -8.54
N PHE A 126 -7.30 -0.35 -8.83
CA PHE A 126 -7.40 -0.91 -10.17
C PHE A 126 -8.77 -1.54 -10.34
N VAL A 127 -9.55 -1.03 -11.31
CA VAL A 127 -10.80 -1.64 -11.76
C VAL A 127 -10.50 -2.39 -13.05
N THR A 128 -10.73 -3.70 -13.06
CA THR A 128 -10.63 -4.50 -14.28
C THR A 128 -11.71 -4.05 -15.26
N ARG A 129 -11.32 -3.39 -16.35
CA ARG A 129 -12.22 -3.12 -17.48
C ARG A 129 -12.28 -4.34 -18.39
N HIS A 130 -13.50 -4.77 -18.73
CA HIS A 130 -13.75 -5.83 -19.70
C HIS A 130 -14.24 -5.20 -21.00
N ASN A 131 -13.32 -4.86 -21.91
CA ASN A 131 -13.67 -4.28 -23.21
C ASN A 131 -13.42 -5.31 -24.32
N ALA A 132 -14.37 -5.46 -25.23
CA ALA A 132 -14.18 -6.23 -26.45
C ALA A 132 -13.22 -5.50 -27.39
N LEU A 133 -12.42 -6.24 -28.17
CA LEU A 133 -11.48 -5.66 -29.14
C LEU A 133 -12.22 -4.78 -30.14
N GLY A 134 -11.77 -3.52 -30.30
CA GLY A 134 -12.35 -2.56 -31.25
C GLY A 134 -13.68 -1.91 -30.81
N ALA A 135 -14.20 -2.24 -29.63
CA ALA A 135 -15.42 -1.61 -29.09
C ALA A 135 -15.18 -0.17 -28.62
N ASP A 136 -14.01 0.07 -28.03
CA ASP A 136 -13.56 1.39 -27.57
C ASP A 136 -12.19 1.70 -28.15
N ALA A 137 -11.96 2.96 -28.53
CA ALA A 137 -10.65 3.49 -28.87
C ALA A 137 -10.25 4.53 -27.83
N GLU A 138 -9.09 4.36 -27.22
CA GLU A 138 -8.52 5.32 -26.26
C GLU A 138 -7.45 6.14 -26.98
N VAL A 139 -7.59 7.47 -26.92
CA VAL A 139 -6.61 8.42 -27.42
C VAL A 139 -6.04 9.15 -26.21
N ASP A 140 -4.74 8.99 -25.98
CA ASP A 140 -4.04 9.68 -24.91
C ASP A 140 -3.61 11.06 -25.41
N PHE A 141 -3.90 12.09 -24.61
CA PHE A 141 -3.38 13.44 -24.79
C PHE A 141 -2.33 13.70 -23.71
N GLY A 142 -1.15 14.20 -24.11
CA GLY A 142 -0.08 14.48 -23.15
C GLY A 142 0.83 15.62 -23.58
N ASP A 143 1.25 16.41 -22.59
CA ASP A 143 2.26 17.44 -22.77
C ASP A 143 3.65 16.81 -22.66
N VAL A 144 4.50 17.05 -23.65
CA VAL A 144 5.89 16.59 -23.66
C VAL A 144 6.79 17.79 -23.91
N TYR A 145 7.84 17.93 -23.10
CA TYR A 145 8.88 18.90 -23.36
C TYR A 145 9.97 18.29 -24.23
N MET A 146 10.28 18.92 -25.36
CA MET A 146 11.32 18.53 -26.31
C MET A 146 12.30 19.68 -26.51
N ASP A 147 13.58 19.37 -26.65
CA ASP A 147 14.59 20.35 -27.04
C ASP A 147 14.62 20.41 -28.57
N ILE A 148 14.06 21.48 -29.13
CA ILE A 148 13.99 21.72 -30.57
C ILE A 148 14.95 22.87 -30.87
N ALA A 149 15.96 22.62 -31.71
CA ALA A 149 17.03 23.58 -32.01
C ALA A 149 17.71 24.18 -30.75
N GLY A 150 17.89 23.36 -29.71
CA GLY A 150 18.53 23.78 -28.45
C GLY A 150 17.63 24.58 -27.50
N GLN A 151 16.35 24.79 -27.84
CA GLN A 151 15.38 25.46 -26.97
C GLN A 151 14.33 24.48 -26.43
N ARG A 152 14.13 24.53 -25.11
CA ARG A 152 13.16 23.71 -24.38
C ARG A 152 11.73 24.16 -24.73
N THR A 153 11.07 23.37 -25.57
CA THR A 153 9.74 23.70 -26.10
C THR A 153 8.70 22.71 -25.57
N ARG A 154 7.52 23.22 -25.19
CA ARG A 154 6.37 22.40 -24.77
C ARG A 154 5.57 22.00 -26.01
N CYS A 155 5.45 20.71 -26.25
CA CYS A 155 4.71 20.11 -27.35
C CYS A 155 3.52 19.31 -26.82
N TYR A 156 2.50 19.14 -27.66
CA TYR A 156 1.33 18.32 -27.37
C TYR A 156 1.37 17.08 -28.24
N ALA A 157 1.34 15.89 -27.62
CA ALA A 157 1.34 14.61 -28.32
C ALA A 157 -0.01 13.92 -28.15
N THR A 158 -0.51 13.36 -29.25
CA THR A 158 -1.74 12.55 -29.29
C THR A 158 -1.44 11.19 -29.93
N GLY A 159 -1.82 10.09 -29.28
CA GLY A 159 -1.61 8.75 -29.84
C GLY A 159 -2.53 7.69 -29.24
N PRO A 160 -2.74 6.56 -29.93
CA PRO A 160 -3.55 5.46 -29.43
C PRO A 160 -2.75 4.69 -28.37
N GLY A 161 -2.96 5.04 -27.11
CA GLY A 161 -2.33 4.39 -25.96
C GLY A 161 -0.82 4.69 -25.77
N SER A 162 -0.40 4.60 -24.51
CA SER A 162 0.98 4.84 -24.03
C SER A 162 2.14 4.09 -24.72
N THR A 163 1.88 3.14 -25.61
CA THR A 163 2.89 2.28 -26.24
C THR A 163 3.77 3.01 -27.26
N TRP A 164 3.29 4.07 -27.90
CA TRP A 164 4.01 4.76 -28.99
C TRP A 164 5.03 5.80 -28.53
N ILE A 165 4.85 6.40 -27.34
CA ILE A 165 5.78 7.41 -26.79
C ILE A 165 7.16 6.80 -26.49
N ARG A 166 7.22 5.52 -26.09
CA ARG A 166 8.49 4.81 -25.86
C ARG A 166 9.27 4.55 -27.14
N ALA A 167 8.59 4.33 -28.27
CA ALA A 167 9.25 4.04 -29.54
C ALA A 167 9.97 5.28 -30.09
N LEU A 168 9.33 6.46 -30.00
CA LEU A 168 9.90 7.74 -30.44
C LEU A 168 11.11 8.19 -29.62
N LEU A 169 11.11 7.94 -28.31
CA LEU A 169 12.24 8.29 -27.43
C LEU A 169 13.45 7.37 -27.61
N ASN A 170 13.25 6.10 -27.98
CA ASN A 170 14.35 5.17 -28.25
C ASN A 170 14.90 5.25 -29.68
N SER A 171 14.16 5.84 -30.63
CA SER A 171 14.64 6.04 -32.01
C SER A 171 15.46 7.31 -32.22
N SER A 172 15.64 8.13 -31.17
CA SER A 172 16.52 9.31 -31.20
C SER A 172 17.97 8.99 -30.78
N GLY A 173 18.33 7.71 -30.71
CA GLY A 173 19.71 7.26 -30.59
C GLY A 173 20.24 6.83 -31.95
N ASP A 174 20.51 7.79 -32.84
CA ASP A 174 21.71 7.74 -33.70
C ASP A 174 21.88 8.97 -34.60
N ARG A 175 23.12 9.50 -34.52
CA ARG A 175 23.90 10.30 -35.49
C ARG A 175 23.93 11.84 -35.38
N ILE A 176 25.17 12.25 -35.05
CA ILE A 176 25.89 13.54 -35.07
C ILE A 176 25.74 14.38 -33.81
#